data_AF-A0A9E6EZZ7-F1
#
_entry.id   AF-A0A9E6EZZ7-F1
#
_cell.length_a   1.000
_cell.length_b   1.000
_cell.length_c   1.000
_cell.angle_alpha   90.00
_cell.angle_beta   90.00
_cell.angle_gamma   90.00
#
_symmetry.space_group_name_H-M   'P 1'
#
loop_
_entity.id
_entity.type
_entity.pdbx_description
1 polymer ?
#
loop_
_entity_poly.entity_id
_entity_poly.type
_entity_poly.pdbx_seq_one_letter_code
_entity_poly.pdbx_strand_id
1 'polypeptide(L)'
;MYNLSKNIFPFSELGKRLNKYINSGFPDLFEEAIQMSVSNNPWFPRENIIYSLKAIASSLSKDNLEKWLSPYSDKALSTASKKVAVIMAGNIPLVG
;
A
#
# COMPACT_ATOMS: atom_id res chain seq x y z
N MET A 1 -6.33 25.20 -4.42
CA MET A 1 -6.70 24.50 -3.17
C MET A 1 -6.35 23.03 -3.37
N TYR A 2 -5.47 22.46 -2.53
CA TYR A 2 -5.18 21.03 -2.59
C TYR A 2 -6.45 20.27 -2.19
N ASN A 3 -6.77 19.18 -2.89
CA ASN A 3 -7.98 18.42 -2.61
C ASN A 3 -7.56 16.98 -2.30
N LEU A 4 -7.71 16.60 -1.02
CA LEU A 4 -7.40 15.26 -0.52
C LEU A 4 -8.16 14.16 -1.27
N SER A 5 -9.40 14.42 -1.70
CA SER A 5 -10.23 13.41 -2.38
C SER A 5 -9.70 13.02 -3.75
N LYS A 6 -8.89 13.87 -4.40
CA LYS A 6 -8.21 13.54 -5.66
C LYS A 6 -7.19 12.42 -5.50
N ASN A 7 -6.63 12.25 -4.30
CA ASN A 7 -5.67 11.19 -4.02
C ASN A 7 -6.36 9.89 -3.58
N ILE A 8 -7.64 9.90 -3.22
CA ILE A 8 -8.31 8.65 -2.80
C ILE A 8 -8.43 7.68 -3.97
N PHE A 9 -8.76 8.18 -5.16
CA PHE A 9 -9.02 7.33 -6.32
C PHE A 9 -7.81 6.46 -6.73
N PRO A 10 -6.60 7.01 -6.98
CA PRO A 10 -5.45 6.20 -7.39
C PRO A 10 -5.08 5.10 -6.38
N PHE A 11 -5.13 5.42 -5.09
CA PHE A 11 -4.82 4.45 -4.03
C PHE A 11 -5.90 3.38 -3.90
N SER A 12 -7.18 3.74 -4.10
CA SER A 12 -8.27 2.76 -4.14
C SER A 12 -8.17 1.79 -5.32
N GLU A 13 -7.72 2.27 -6.49
CA GLU A 13 -7.48 1.42 -7.65
C GLU A 13 -6.28 0.48 -7.42
N LEU A 14 -5.24 0.94 -6.72
CA LEU A 14 -4.15 0.07 -6.28
C LEU A 14 -4.67 -1.05 -5.37
N GLY A 15 -5.49 -0.73 -4.38
CA GLY A 15 -6.11 -1.74 -3.50
C GLY A 15 -6.93 -2.78 -4.27
N LYS A 16 -7.74 -2.36 -5.25
CA LYS A 16 -8.48 -3.27 -6.14
C LYS A 16 -7.56 -4.17 -6.97
N ARG A 17 -6.47 -3.60 -7.52
CA ARG A 17 -5.51 -4.35 -8.33
C ARG A 17 -4.77 -5.40 -7.51
N LEU A 18 -4.37 -5.08 -6.28
CA LEU A 18 -3.77 -6.04 -5.35
C LEU A 18 -4.75 -7.16 -5.02
N ASN A 19 -6.00 -6.84 -4.68
CA ASN A 19 -7.05 -7.84 -4.45
C ASN A 19 -7.28 -8.75 -5.66
N LYS A 20 -7.24 -8.20 -6.88
CA LYS A 20 -7.34 -9.02 -8.10
C LYS A 20 -6.22 -10.04 -8.17
N TYR A 21 -4.97 -9.65 -7.93
CA TYR A 21 -3.82 -10.56 -7.97
C TYR A 21 -3.85 -11.61 -6.87
N ILE A 22 -4.22 -11.22 -5.65
CA ILE A 22 -4.35 -12.15 -4.53
C ILE A 22 -5.37 -13.27 -4.83
N ASN A 23 -6.45 -12.95 -5.53
CA ASN A 23 -7.53 -13.91 -5.82
C ASN A 23 -7.36 -14.66 -7.16
N SER A 24 -6.67 -14.07 -8.14
CA SER A 24 -6.58 -14.60 -9.51
C SER A 24 -5.18 -15.09 -9.90
N GLY A 25 -4.20 -14.95 -9.00
CA GLY A 25 -2.79 -15.22 -9.27
C GLY A 25 -1.97 -13.95 -9.50
N PHE A 26 -0.71 -14.02 -9.11
CA PHE A 26 0.26 -12.94 -9.29
C PHE A 26 0.88 -12.99 -10.70
N PRO A 27 1.11 -11.84 -11.36
CA PRO A 27 1.96 -11.78 -12.55
C PRO A 27 3.38 -12.25 -12.24
N ASP A 28 4.10 -12.78 -13.23
CA ASP A 28 5.43 -13.39 -13.06
C ASP A 28 6.43 -12.49 -12.31
N LEU A 29 6.52 -11.20 -12.67
CA LEU A 29 7.41 -10.24 -11.99
C LEU A 29 7.04 -10.04 -10.52
N PHE A 30 5.75 -10.10 -10.18
CA PHE A 30 5.29 -9.96 -8.80
C PHE A 30 5.59 -11.25 -8.01
N GLU A 31 5.38 -12.39 -8.65
CA GLU A 31 5.70 -13.71 -8.09
C GLU A 31 7.21 -13.83 -7.79
N GLU A 32 8.07 -13.41 -8.72
CA GLU A 32 9.53 -13.34 -8.54
C GLU A 32 9.90 -12.43 -7.36
N ALA A 33 9.27 -11.27 -7.22
CA ALA A 33 9.50 -10.37 -6.11
C ALA A 33 9.11 -10.99 -4.75
N ILE A 34 8.01 -11.75 -4.70
CA ILE A 34 7.63 -12.50 -3.49
C ILE A 34 8.69 -13.56 -3.17
N GLN A 35 9.16 -14.32 -4.15
CA GLN A 35 10.18 -15.36 -3.96
C GLN A 35 11.51 -14.76 -3.47
N MET A 36 11.95 -13.66 -4.09
CA MET A 36 13.16 -12.96 -3.67
C MET A 36 13.04 -12.42 -2.24
N SER A 37 11.85 -11.92 -1.86
CA SER A 37 11.60 -11.47 -0.50
C SER A 37 11.70 -12.60 0.53
N VAL A 38 11.18 -13.79 0.22
CA VAL A 38 11.28 -14.95 1.12
C VAL A 38 12.74 -15.40 1.25
N SER A 39 13.47 -15.44 0.13
CA SER A 39 14.90 -15.82 0.13
C SER A 39 15.76 -14.86 0.95
N ASN A 40 15.47 -13.56 0.90
CA ASN A 40 16.19 -12.54 1.65
C ASN A 40 15.78 -12.46 3.12
N ASN A 41 14.55 -12.87 3.45
CA ASN A 41 14.09 -12.96 4.84
C ASN A 41 13.27 -14.23 5.09
N PRO A 42 13.92 -15.35 5.44
CA PRO A 42 13.24 -16.61 5.75
C PRO A 42 12.28 -16.53 6.95
N TRP A 43 12.40 -15.51 7.82
CA TRP A 43 11.51 -15.29 8.96
C TRP A 43 10.17 -14.68 8.53
N PHE A 44 10.06 -14.27 7.27
CA PHE A 44 8.85 -13.71 6.69
C PHE A 44 8.40 -14.56 5.50
N PRO A 45 7.82 -15.74 5.77
CA PRO A 45 7.44 -16.70 4.74
C PRO A 45 6.30 -16.16 3.87
N ARG A 46 6.07 -16.84 2.75
CA ARG A 46 5.12 -16.41 1.70
C ARG A 46 3.74 -16.09 2.24
N GLU A 47 3.22 -16.90 3.17
CA GLU A 47 1.93 -16.72 3.80
C GLU A 47 1.83 -15.38 4.54
N ASN A 48 2.90 -14.94 5.20
CA ASN A 48 2.95 -13.65 5.89
C ASN A 48 3.01 -12.50 4.88
N ILE A 49 3.70 -12.67 3.75
CA ILE A 49 3.69 -11.70 2.65
C ILE A 49 2.29 -11.54 2.08
N ILE A 50 1.62 -12.67 1.78
CA ILE A 50 0.25 -12.66 1.26
C ILE A 50 -0.72 -12.05 2.28
N TYR A 51 -0.55 -12.35 3.57
CA TYR A 51 -1.33 -11.76 4.64
C TYR A 51 -1.16 -10.23 4.70
N SER A 52 0.08 -9.73 4.67
CA SER A 52 0.36 -8.29 4.62
C SER A 52 -0.21 -7.62 3.38
N LEU A 53 -0.08 -8.25 2.20
CA LEU A 53 -0.68 -7.77 0.96
C LEU A 53 -2.20 -7.64 1.06
N LYS A 54 -2.88 -8.62 1.66
CA LYS A 54 -4.33 -8.56 1.94
C LYS A 54 -4.68 -7.40 2.87
N ALA A 55 -3.92 -7.21 3.94
CA ALA A 55 -4.13 -6.13 4.88
C ALA A 55 -3.96 -4.75 4.22
N ILE A 56 -2.93 -4.58 3.39
CA ILE A 56 -2.70 -3.35 2.60
C ILE A 56 -3.85 -3.14 1.61
N ALA A 57 -4.23 -4.16 0.84
CA ALA A 57 -5.30 -4.05 -0.14
C ALA A 57 -6.64 -3.65 0.50
N SER A 58 -6.95 -4.18 1.69
CA SER A 58 -8.12 -3.79 2.49
C SER A 58 -8.03 -2.35 2.99
N SER A 59 -6.87 -1.95 3.52
CA SER A 59 -6.63 -0.59 4.05
C SER A 59 -6.77 0.49 2.97
N LEU A 60 -6.45 0.14 1.72
CA LEU A 60 -6.61 1.01 0.55
C LEU A 60 -8.03 1.05 -0.01
N SER A 61 -9.04 0.46 0.64
CA SER A 61 -10.43 0.63 0.21
C SER A 61 -10.86 2.09 0.25
N LYS A 62 -11.76 2.49 -0.64
CA LYS A 62 -12.25 3.88 -0.72
C LYS A 62 -12.80 4.34 0.63
N ASP A 63 -13.62 3.53 1.27
CA ASP A 63 -14.24 3.84 2.57
C ASP A 63 -13.19 4.01 3.67
N ASN A 64 -12.16 3.16 3.70
CA ASN A 64 -11.08 3.27 4.68
C ASN A 64 -10.24 4.54 4.46
N LEU A 65 -9.94 4.87 3.20
CA LEU A 65 -9.21 6.09 2.84
C LEU A 65 -10.01 7.36 3.17
N GLU A 66 -11.31 7.39 2.84
CA GLU A 66 -12.20 8.51 3.19
C GLU A 66 -12.28 8.70 4.70
N LYS A 67 -12.45 7.59 5.45
CA LYS A 67 -12.45 7.62 6.92
C LYS A 67 -11.13 8.11 7.49
N TRP A 68 -10.00 7.60 6.99
CA TRP A 68 -8.65 7.97 7.44
C TRP A 68 -8.35 9.45 7.19
N LEU A 69 -8.79 9.99 6.05
CA LEU A 69 -8.55 11.38 5.67
C LEU A 69 -9.57 12.36 6.28
N SER A 70 -10.71 11.89 6.78
CA SER A 70 -11.79 12.74 7.34
C SER A 70 -11.36 13.76 8.41
N PRO A 71 -10.36 13.50 9.29
CA PRO A 71 -9.93 14.49 10.27
C PRO A 71 -9.08 15.63 9.68
N TYR A 72 -8.57 15.47 8.44
CA TYR A 72 -7.68 16.43 7.81
C TYR A 72 -8.49 17.40 6.94
N SER A 73 -8.53 18.67 7.33
CA SER A 73 -9.13 19.70 6.49
C SER A 73 -8.20 20.09 5.33
N ASP A 74 -8.77 20.35 4.14
CA ASP A 74 -8.01 20.84 2.97
C ASP A 74 -7.25 22.15 3.27
N LYS A 75 -7.70 22.93 4.26
CA LYS A 75 -7.06 24.18 4.72
C LYS A 75 -5.80 23.93 5.57
N ALA A 76 -5.70 22.78 6.25
CA ALA A 76 -4.53 22.42 7.04
C ALA A 76 -3.38 21.89 6.17
N LEU A 77 -3.65 21.58 4.90
CA LEU A 77 -2.63 21.13 3.96
C LEU A 77 -1.92 22.30 3.27
N SER A 78 -0.65 22.45 3.62
CA SER A 78 0.29 23.28 2.87
C SER A 78 0.32 22.86 1.40
N THR A 79 0.14 23.82 0.49
CA THR A 79 0.32 23.60 -0.97
C THR A 79 1.79 23.50 -1.37
N ALA A 80 2.71 23.85 -0.48
CA ALA A 80 4.14 23.69 -0.74
C ALA A 80 4.51 22.20 -0.70
N SER A 81 5.14 21.73 -1.78
CA SER A 81 5.74 20.41 -1.85
C SER A 81 6.79 20.27 -0.75
N LYS A 82 6.71 19.19 0.03
CA LYS A 82 7.69 18.86 1.07
C LYS A 82 8.52 17.68 0.61
N LYS A 83 9.82 17.76 0.80
CA LYS A 83 10.71 16.60 0.63
C LYS A 83 10.62 15.76 1.90
N VAL A 84 10.10 14.54 1.76
CA VAL A 84 9.91 13.60 2.88
C VAL A 84 10.85 12.41 2.66
N ALA A 85 11.66 12.09 3.67
CA ALA A 85 12.47 10.87 3.67
C ALA A 85 11.69 9.76 4.38
N VAL A 86 11.66 8.57 3.78
CA VAL A 86 11.03 7.37 4.34
C VAL A 86 12.12 6.34 4.58
N ILE A 87 12.26 5.87 5.82
CA ILE A 87 13.21 4.81 6.20
C ILE A 87 12.36 3.60 6.57
N MET A 88 12.40 2.57 5.72
CA MET A 88 11.62 1.34 5.91
C MET A 88 12.45 0.28 6.61
N ALA A 89 11.81 -0.56 7.41
CA ALA A 89 12.44 -1.75 7.95
C ALA A 89 12.67 -2.77 6.81
N GLY A 90 13.93 -3.07 6.50
CA GLY A 90 14.29 -3.90 5.35
C GLY A 90 13.88 -5.37 5.45
N ASN A 91 13.39 -5.81 6.61
CA ASN A 91 12.95 -7.17 6.86
C ASN A 91 11.45 -7.39 6.55
N ILE A 92 10.65 -6.36 6.28
CA ILE A 92 9.21 -6.55 6.04
C ILE A 92 8.84 -5.95 4.68
N PRO A 93 8.30 -6.74 3.74
CA PRO A 93 7.84 -6.22 2.45
C PRO A 93 6.72 -5.20 2.62
N LEU A 94 6.80 -4.11 1.85
CA LEU A 94 5.74 -3.09 1.75
C LEU A 94 5.40 -2.38 3.08
N VAL A 95 6.38 -2.20 3.98
CA VAL A 95 6.19 -1.45 5.25
C VAL A 95 6.47 0.05 5.15
N GLY A 96 6.60 0.61 3.96
CA GLY A 96 6.59 2.06 3.76
C GLY A 96 6.24 2.48 2.34
#